data_AF-A0A9W6LMG4-F1
#
_entry.id   AF-A0A9W6LMG4-F1
#
_cell.length_a   1.000
_cell.length_b   1.000
_cell.length_c   1.000
_cell.angle_alpha   90.00
_cell.angle_beta   90.00
_cell.angle_gamma   90.00
#
_symmetry.space_group_name_H-M   'P 1'
#
loop_
_entity.id
_entity.type
_entity.pdbx_description
1 polymer ?
#
loop_
_entity_poly.entity_id
_entity_poly.type
_entity_poly.pdbx_seq_one_letter_code
_entity_poly.pdbx_strand_id
1 'polypeptide(L)'
;MKWAIISVTKKGVERGLEIESKLGADIYTIPKFHREGAISMKDGFKKGVEEIFYKYDMLLFIMASGIVVRSIAPLIKSKDVDPGVLVMDEGGNFVTSLLSGHLGGANEGAQRVAELTKAVPVVSTASDVSGKIAVDTIAMEMGAKLESLESAKRVTSLIVAGERVELKVPENIGGPNPAGVVVVSNRKTVEISQIIPENIVVGIGCRRDTPCREIMETLKEVFDGLDLHMKSVRLLATVDIKADEKGLLELSEILKKDLVIVARDEIAKIEERFETSEFVRKTIGVGAVSAPAAEIASGRAGSFLLEKHKKNGVTISVYQEETR
;
A
#
# COMPACT_ATOMS: atom_id res chain seq x y z
N MET A 1 10.72 -0.17 4.98
CA MET A 1 10.86 -1.62 4.86
C MET A 1 11.98 -2.07 5.79
N LYS A 2 11.65 -2.91 6.78
CA LYS A 2 12.57 -3.42 7.80
C LYS A 2 13.18 -4.74 7.32
N TRP A 3 14.51 -4.82 7.28
CA TRP A 3 15.24 -5.98 6.77
C TRP A 3 15.93 -6.73 7.92
N ALA A 4 15.95 -8.06 7.83
CA ALA A 4 16.85 -8.88 8.62
C ALA A 4 17.67 -9.81 7.72
N ILE A 5 18.97 -9.94 8.03
CA ILE A 5 19.90 -10.84 7.38
C ILE A 5 20.20 -11.99 8.34
N ILE A 6 20.13 -13.23 7.87
CA ILE A 6 20.34 -14.40 8.72
C ILE A 6 21.43 -15.28 8.11
N SER A 7 22.42 -15.64 8.91
CA SER A 7 23.42 -16.64 8.53
C SER A 7 23.81 -17.54 9.69
N VAL A 8 24.16 -18.79 9.37
CA VAL A 8 24.63 -19.81 10.33
C VAL A 8 26.03 -20.29 10.02
N THR A 9 26.83 -19.50 9.30
CA THR A 9 28.24 -19.79 9.02
C THR A 9 29.10 -18.54 9.14
N LYS A 10 30.40 -18.74 9.35
CA LYS A 10 31.36 -17.63 9.47
C LYS A 10 31.35 -16.71 8.24
N LYS A 11 31.40 -17.30 7.05
CA LYS A 11 31.47 -16.58 5.77
C LYS A 11 30.16 -15.85 5.46
N GLY A 12 29.02 -16.50 5.71
CA GLY A 12 27.73 -15.86 5.50
C GLY A 12 27.47 -14.70 6.47
N VAL A 13 27.97 -14.76 7.72
CA VAL A 13 27.93 -13.62 8.65
C VAL A 13 28.80 -12.47 8.16
N GLU A 14 30.02 -12.72 7.70
CA GLU A 14 30.89 -11.68 7.12
C GLU A 14 30.21 -10.98 5.93
N ARG A 15 29.66 -11.75 4.99
CA ARG A 15 28.90 -11.19 3.87
C ARG A 15 27.65 -10.44 4.34
N GLY A 16 26.97 -10.96 5.35
CA GLY A 16 25.80 -10.31 5.92
C GLY A 16 26.12 -8.92 6.48
N LEU A 17 27.25 -8.76 7.18
CA LEU A 17 27.70 -7.47 7.70
C LEU A 17 28.05 -6.48 6.57
N GLU A 18 28.67 -6.97 5.48
CA GLU A 18 28.93 -6.13 4.30
C GLU A 18 27.63 -5.58 3.67
N ILE A 19 26.60 -6.43 3.60
CA ILE A 19 25.30 -6.09 3.03
C ILE A 19 24.50 -5.18 3.99
N GLU A 20 24.52 -5.49 5.28
CA GLU A 20 23.84 -4.77 6.36
C GLU A 20 24.17 -3.27 6.34
N SER A 21 25.46 -2.93 6.25
CA SER A 21 25.93 -1.54 6.19
C SER A 21 25.33 -0.70 5.05
N LYS A 22 24.92 -1.35 3.95
CA LYS A 22 24.31 -0.69 2.78
C LYS A 22 22.78 -0.72 2.79
N LEU A 23 22.19 -1.71 3.45
CA LEU A 23 20.74 -1.94 3.49
C LEU A 23 20.07 -1.35 4.74
N GLY A 24 20.81 -1.11 5.83
CA GLY A 24 20.24 -0.77 7.13
C GLY A 24 19.41 -1.93 7.69
N ALA A 25 20.00 -3.12 7.73
CA ALA A 25 19.33 -4.36 8.15
C ALA A 25 19.81 -4.80 9.54
N ASP A 26 19.00 -5.58 10.26
CA ASP A 26 19.49 -6.29 11.44
C ASP A 26 20.13 -7.62 11.02
N ILE A 27 21.31 -7.96 11.52
CA ILE A 27 21.95 -9.25 11.23
C ILE A 27 21.80 -10.22 12.40
N TYR A 28 21.32 -11.42 12.12
CA TYR A 28 21.15 -12.50 13.08
C TYR A 28 22.03 -13.70 12.78
N THR A 29 22.60 -14.29 13.83
CA THR A 29 23.35 -15.54 13.72
C THR A 29 23.30 -16.37 15.01
N ILE A 30 23.73 -17.64 14.94
CA ILE A 30 23.86 -18.49 16.11
C ILE A 30 25.10 -18.11 16.95
N PRO A 31 25.11 -18.38 18.27
CA PRO A 31 26.21 -17.99 19.17
C PRO A 31 27.60 -18.37 18.67
N LYS A 32 27.71 -19.53 17.99
CA LYS A 32 28.97 -20.04 17.42
C LYS A 32 29.63 -19.11 16.40
N PHE A 33 28.85 -18.33 15.65
CA PHE A 33 29.35 -17.46 14.58
C PHE A 33 29.11 -15.97 14.86
N HIS A 34 28.76 -15.63 16.10
CA HIS A 34 28.54 -14.26 16.53
C HIS A 34 29.76 -13.37 16.28
N ARG A 35 29.48 -12.14 15.85
CA ARG A 35 30.44 -11.04 15.70
C ARG A 35 29.82 -9.75 16.21
N GLU A 36 30.68 -8.78 16.47
CA GLU A 36 30.23 -7.41 16.75
C GLU A 36 29.33 -6.91 15.61
N GLY A 37 28.22 -6.27 15.97
CA GLY A 37 27.15 -5.88 15.04
C GLY A 37 26.08 -6.94 14.79
N ALA A 38 26.31 -8.22 15.12
CA ALA A 38 25.32 -9.29 14.94
C ALA A 38 24.52 -9.61 16.21
N ILE A 39 23.22 -9.85 16.05
CA ILE A 39 22.30 -10.28 17.10
C ILE A 39 22.35 -11.81 17.22
N SER A 40 22.53 -12.30 18.45
CA SER A 40 22.66 -13.75 18.70
C SER A 40 21.31 -14.44 18.90
N MET A 41 21.04 -15.48 18.10
CA MET A 41 19.92 -16.42 18.26
C MET A 41 20.25 -17.46 19.34
N LYS A 42 20.12 -17.06 20.61
CA LYS A 42 20.55 -17.85 21.78
C LYS A 42 19.92 -19.25 21.83
N ASP A 43 18.64 -19.35 21.49
CA ASP A 43 17.87 -20.61 21.52
C ASP A 43 17.99 -21.44 20.23
N GLY A 44 18.93 -21.08 19.35
CA GLY A 44 19.22 -21.77 18.10
C GLY A 44 18.50 -21.19 16.90
N PHE A 45 18.96 -21.58 15.70
CA PHE A 45 18.52 -21.03 14.43
C PHE A 45 17.00 -21.12 14.22
N LYS A 46 16.40 -22.30 14.46
CA LYS A 46 14.97 -22.50 14.19
C LYS A 46 14.10 -21.57 15.03
N LYS A 47 14.28 -21.56 16.35
CA LYS A 47 13.54 -20.67 17.27
C LYS A 47 13.78 -19.20 16.95
N GLY A 48 15.03 -18.82 16.65
CA GLY A 48 15.35 -17.46 16.24
C GLY A 48 14.59 -17.03 14.98
N VAL A 49 14.46 -17.89 13.98
CA VAL A 49 13.64 -17.62 12.78
C VAL A 49 12.16 -17.47 13.15
N GLU A 50 11.61 -18.36 13.98
CA GLU A 50 10.21 -18.28 14.45
C GLU A 50 9.91 -16.95 15.15
N GLU A 51 10.86 -16.43 15.94
CA GLU A 51 10.71 -15.17 16.68
C GLU A 51 10.79 -13.92 15.81
N ILE A 52 11.51 -13.96 14.69
CA ILE A 52 11.72 -12.78 13.84
C ILE A 52 10.87 -12.77 12.57
N PHE A 53 10.28 -13.91 12.19
CA PHE A 53 9.64 -14.07 10.87
C PHE A 53 8.65 -12.96 10.55
N TYR A 54 7.77 -12.60 11.51
CA TYR A 54 6.78 -11.53 11.35
C TYR A 54 7.20 -10.16 11.90
N LYS A 55 8.46 -10.00 12.34
CA LYS A 55 8.98 -8.72 12.86
C LYS A 55 9.61 -7.84 11.78
N TYR A 56 9.85 -8.41 10.61
CA TYR A 56 10.54 -7.78 9.48
C TYR A 56 9.68 -7.92 8.23
N ASP A 57 9.82 -6.96 7.33
CA ASP A 57 9.17 -7.00 6.02
C ASP A 57 9.94 -7.91 5.06
N MET A 58 11.27 -7.98 5.23
CA MET A 58 12.20 -8.73 4.37
C MET A 58 13.21 -9.55 5.17
N LEU A 59 13.37 -10.81 4.79
CA LEU A 59 14.33 -11.75 5.38
C LEU A 59 15.31 -12.24 4.32
N LEU A 60 16.59 -11.92 4.45
CA LEU A 60 17.66 -12.41 3.58
C LEU A 60 18.46 -13.52 4.29
N PHE A 61 18.31 -14.75 3.84
CA PHE A 61 19.07 -15.89 4.34
C PHE A 61 20.34 -16.12 3.52
N ILE A 62 21.52 -15.98 4.12
CA ILE A 62 22.81 -16.27 3.48
C ILE A 62 23.26 -17.66 3.92
N MET A 63 22.67 -18.67 3.27
CA MET A 63 22.86 -20.11 3.53
C MET A 63 22.16 -20.96 2.46
N ALA A 64 22.24 -22.30 2.57
CA ALA A 64 21.56 -23.22 1.66
C ALA A 64 20.02 -23.09 1.72
N SER A 65 19.37 -23.03 0.56
CA SER A 65 17.89 -22.91 0.47
C SER A 65 17.13 -24.02 1.21
N GLY A 66 17.67 -25.25 1.22
CA GLY A 66 17.02 -26.38 1.87
C GLY A 66 16.82 -26.21 3.39
N ILE A 67 17.75 -25.55 4.09
CA ILE A 67 17.57 -25.27 5.53
C ILE A 67 16.55 -24.15 5.74
N VAL A 68 16.58 -23.12 4.88
CA VAL A 68 15.63 -21.99 4.92
C VAL A 68 14.20 -22.48 4.73
N VAL A 69 13.95 -23.26 3.68
CA VAL A 69 12.61 -23.80 3.38
C VAL A 69 12.09 -24.62 4.56
N ARG A 70 12.90 -25.51 5.13
CA ARG A 70 12.49 -26.34 6.28
C ARG A 70 12.22 -25.51 7.54
N SER A 71 12.93 -24.41 7.76
CA SER A 71 12.71 -23.55 8.93
C SER A 71 11.48 -22.66 8.79
N ILE A 72 11.20 -22.14 7.60
CA ILE A 72 10.08 -21.22 7.40
C ILE A 72 8.77 -21.95 7.09
N ALA A 73 8.79 -23.16 6.54
CA ALA A 73 7.59 -23.88 6.12
C ALA A 73 6.47 -23.95 7.18
N PRO A 74 6.74 -24.16 8.48
CA PRO A 74 5.70 -24.17 9.51
C PRO A 74 5.09 -22.79 9.83
N LEU A 75 5.71 -21.71 9.35
CA LEU A 75 5.35 -20.33 9.66
C LEU A 75 4.54 -19.66 8.56
N ILE A 76 4.63 -20.15 7.32
CA ILE A 76 3.97 -19.59 6.14
C ILE A 76 2.44 -19.62 6.33
N LYS A 77 1.77 -18.50 6.05
CA LYS A 77 0.31 -18.37 6.06
C LYS A 77 -0.23 -18.01 4.68
N SER A 78 0.09 -16.81 4.19
CA SER A 78 -0.45 -16.28 2.94
C SER A 78 0.42 -15.15 2.39
N LYS A 79 0.36 -14.95 1.06
CA LYS A 79 1.22 -14.02 0.32
C LYS A 79 1.02 -12.53 0.69
N ASP A 80 -0.08 -12.19 1.33
CA ASP A 80 -0.48 -10.85 1.76
C ASP A 80 -0.07 -10.51 3.20
N VAL A 81 0.35 -11.51 3.98
CA VAL A 81 0.76 -11.35 5.38
C VAL A 81 2.22 -11.79 5.60
N ASP A 82 2.70 -12.77 4.84
CA ASP A 82 4.04 -13.30 4.98
C ASP A 82 5.11 -12.34 4.43
N PRO A 83 6.25 -12.18 5.13
CA PRO A 83 7.34 -11.31 4.68
C PRO A 83 7.94 -11.79 3.35
N GLY A 84 8.62 -10.89 2.66
CA GLY A 84 9.46 -11.27 1.54
C GLY A 84 10.67 -12.08 2.02
N VAL A 85 10.88 -13.27 1.48
CA VAL A 85 12.02 -14.12 1.83
C VAL A 85 12.96 -14.27 0.64
N LEU A 86 14.23 -13.99 0.88
CA LEU A 86 15.33 -14.15 -0.07
C LEU A 86 16.32 -15.19 0.42
N VAL A 87 16.93 -15.92 -0.51
CA VAL A 87 18.05 -16.81 -0.22
C VAL A 87 19.25 -16.43 -1.08
N MET A 88 20.40 -16.27 -0.45
CA MET A 88 21.67 -16.02 -1.12
C MET A 88 22.69 -17.09 -0.76
N ASP A 89 23.46 -17.58 -1.73
CA ASP A 89 24.58 -18.48 -1.44
C ASP A 89 25.73 -17.72 -0.76
N GLU A 90 26.58 -18.42 -0.03
CA GLU A 90 27.68 -17.78 0.72
C GLU A 90 28.76 -17.15 -0.16
N GLY A 91 28.82 -17.49 -1.45
CA GLY A 91 29.67 -16.79 -2.41
C GLY A 91 29.08 -15.46 -2.86
N GLY A 92 27.76 -15.27 -2.67
CA GLY A 92 26.99 -14.16 -3.21
C GLY A 92 26.91 -14.20 -4.73
N ASN A 93 26.78 -15.39 -5.30
CA ASN A 93 26.66 -15.58 -6.74
C ASN A 93 25.20 -15.42 -7.20
N PHE A 94 24.25 -15.89 -6.40
CA PHE A 94 22.82 -15.87 -6.70
C PHE A 94 22.03 -15.35 -5.51
N VAL A 95 20.99 -14.57 -5.78
CA VAL A 95 19.97 -14.20 -4.80
C VAL A 95 18.60 -14.58 -5.31
N THR A 96 17.97 -15.55 -4.68
CA THR A 96 16.68 -16.12 -5.09
C THR A 96 15.53 -15.49 -4.32
N SER A 97 14.52 -15.01 -5.04
CA SER A 97 13.21 -14.66 -4.48
C SER A 97 12.48 -15.96 -4.12
N LEU A 98 12.35 -16.25 -2.81
CA LEU A 98 11.87 -17.54 -2.31
C LEU A 98 10.39 -17.51 -1.90
N LEU A 99 9.95 -16.46 -1.19
CA LEU A 99 8.57 -16.33 -0.68
C LEU A 99 8.06 -14.91 -0.84
N SER A 100 6.76 -14.76 -1.08
CA SER A 100 6.06 -13.47 -1.23
C SER A 100 6.68 -12.56 -2.31
N GLY A 101 6.91 -13.13 -3.51
CA GLY A 101 7.55 -12.47 -4.66
C GLY A 101 7.01 -11.08 -5.00
N HIS A 102 5.71 -10.97 -5.28
CA HIS A 102 5.10 -9.71 -5.73
C HIS A 102 4.64 -8.84 -4.55
N LEU A 103 3.58 -9.26 -3.85
CA LEU A 103 2.99 -8.46 -2.76
C LEU A 103 3.93 -8.24 -1.56
N GLY A 104 4.77 -9.21 -1.21
CA GLY A 104 5.74 -9.08 -0.12
C GLY A 104 7.10 -8.52 -0.55
N GLY A 105 7.24 -8.10 -1.81
CA GLY A 105 8.43 -7.41 -2.31
C GLY A 105 9.68 -8.28 -2.51
N ALA A 106 9.59 -9.61 -2.47
CA ALA A 106 10.78 -10.45 -2.62
C ALA A 106 11.42 -10.39 -4.03
N ASN A 107 10.67 -10.10 -5.08
CA ASN A 107 11.23 -9.93 -6.42
C ASN A 107 12.11 -8.67 -6.51
N GLU A 108 11.56 -7.53 -6.08
CA GLU A 108 12.30 -6.27 -6.00
C GLU A 108 13.47 -6.37 -5.02
N GLY A 109 13.25 -7.02 -3.87
CA GLY A 109 14.30 -7.27 -2.88
C GLY A 109 15.46 -8.09 -3.44
N ALA A 110 15.19 -9.12 -4.25
CA ALA A 110 16.23 -9.90 -4.91
C ALA A 110 17.04 -9.03 -5.88
N GLN A 111 16.39 -8.18 -6.67
CA GLN A 111 17.07 -7.25 -7.58
C GLN A 111 17.93 -6.25 -6.81
N ARG A 112 17.40 -5.65 -5.75
CA ARG A 112 18.14 -4.70 -4.90
C ARG A 112 19.38 -5.33 -4.27
N VAL A 113 19.26 -6.55 -3.73
CA VAL A 113 20.42 -7.27 -3.17
C VAL A 113 21.42 -7.63 -4.27
N ALA A 114 20.95 -8.03 -5.45
CA ALA A 114 21.80 -8.30 -6.60
C ALA A 114 22.63 -7.07 -7.02
N GLU A 115 22.03 -5.89 -7.10
CA GLU A 115 22.74 -4.64 -7.41
C GLU A 115 23.85 -4.33 -6.40
N LEU A 116 23.59 -4.54 -5.11
CA LEU A 116 24.53 -4.25 -4.02
C LEU A 116 25.72 -5.22 -3.98
N THR A 117 25.50 -6.46 -4.41
CA THR A 117 26.44 -7.58 -4.23
C THR A 117 27.03 -8.09 -5.55
N LYS A 118 26.51 -7.62 -6.69
CA LYS A 118 26.77 -8.14 -8.04
C LYS A 118 26.35 -9.61 -8.22
N ALA A 119 25.46 -10.12 -7.37
CA ALA A 119 24.86 -11.43 -7.54
C ALA A 119 23.86 -11.44 -8.70
N VAL A 120 23.57 -12.62 -9.23
CA VAL A 120 22.50 -12.81 -10.20
C VAL A 120 21.17 -12.98 -9.46
N PRO A 121 20.16 -12.11 -9.69
CA PRO A 121 18.84 -12.30 -9.11
C PRO A 121 18.13 -13.46 -9.81
N VAL A 122 17.55 -14.37 -9.03
CA VAL A 122 16.78 -15.52 -9.51
C VAL A 122 15.32 -15.32 -9.13
N VAL A 123 14.52 -14.86 -10.11
CA VAL A 123 13.08 -14.65 -10.00
C VAL A 123 12.37 -15.65 -10.92
N SER A 124 11.46 -16.44 -10.37
CA SER A 124 10.79 -17.55 -11.08
C SER A 124 9.29 -17.32 -11.35
N THR A 125 8.74 -16.18 -10.92
CA THR A 125 7.33 -15.83 -11.15
C THR A 125 7.05 -15.65 -12.64
N ALA A 126 6.00 -16.29 -13.14
CA ALA A 126 5.67 -16.33 -14.57
C ALA A 126 5.48 -14.94 -15.20
N SER A 127 4.96 -13.97 -14.44
CA SER A 127 4.86 -12.56 -14.84
C SER A 127 6.24 -11.97 -15.17
N ASP A 128 7.19 -12.09 -14.24
CA ASP A 128 8.55 -11.54 -14.37
C ASP A 128 9.40 -12.27 -15.41
N VAL A 129 9.31 -13.60 -15.48
CA VAL A 129 10.05 -14.41 -16.47
C VAL A 129 9.61 -14.05 -17.90
N SER A 130 8.34 -13.69 -18.09
CA SER A 130 7.84 -13.24 -19.39
C SER A 130 8.24 -11.81 -19.75
N GLY A 131 8.78 -11.03 -18.80
CA GLY A 131 9.08 -9.61 -18.97
C GLY A 131 7.83 -8.73 -19.16
N LYS A 132 6.64 -9.26 -18.87
CA LYS A 132 5.36 -8.56 -19.09
C LYS A 132 4.72 -8.23 -17.75
N ILE A 133 4.32 -6.97 -17.63
CA ILE A 133 3.72 -6.41 -16.42
C ILE A 133 2.36 -7.09 -16.16
N ALA A 134 2.14 -7.56 -14.93
CA ALA A 134 0.87 -8.13 -14.50
C ALA A 134 -0.13 -7.02 -14.10
N VAL A 135 -1.42 -7.29 -14.16
CA VAL A 135 -2.45 -6.24 -13.93
C VAL A 135 -2.43 -5.71 -12.49
N ASP A 136 -2.08 -6.57 -11.52
CA ASP A 136 -1.85 -6.17 -10.13
C ASP A 136 -0.61 -5.29 -9.95
N THR A 137 0.46 -5.53 -10.73
CA THR A 137 1.63 -4.65 -10.77
C THR A 137 1.26 -3.26 -11.26
N ILE A 138 0.48 -3.16 -12.35
CA ILE A 138 0.00 -1.87 -12.88
C ILE A 138 -0.79 -1.12 -11.81
N ALA A 139 -1.71 -1.79 -11.12
CA ALA A 139 -2.49 -1.17 -10.06
C ALA A 139 -1.60 -0.67 -8.91
N MET A 140 -0.58 -1.44 -8.50
CA MET A 140 0.35 -1.05 -7.44
C MET A 140 1.17 0.19 -7.82
N GLU A 141 1.76 0.22 -9.02
CA GLU A 141 2.55 1.36 -9.51
C GLU A 141 1.73 2.65 -9.61
N MET A 142 0.43 2.52 -9.92
CA MET A 142 -0.52 3.64 -9.94
C MET A 142 -1.05 4.06 -8.56
N GLY A 143 -0.70 3.35 -7.48
CA GLY A 143 -1.32 3.56 -6.17
C GLY A 143 -2.83 3.31 -6.18
N ALA A 144 -3.27 2.31 -6.95
CA ALA A 144 -4.66 1.98 -7.22
C ALA A 144 -5.03 0.59 -6.67
N LYS A 145 -6.34 0.35 -6.53
CA LYS A 145 -6.88 -0.96 -6.15
C LYS A 145 -7.55 -1.66 -7.32
N LEU A 146 -7.46 -2.98 -7.30
CA LEU A 146 -8.24 -3.83 -8.20
C LEU A 146 -9.70 -3.93 -7.72
N GLU A 147 -10.62 -3.86 -8.69
CA GLU A 147 -12.02 -4.20 -8.44
C GLU A 147 -12.14 -5.68 -8.01
N SER A 148 -11.48 -6.59 -8.73
CA SER A 148 -11.38 -8.01 -8.40
C SER A 148 -9.98 -8.60 -8.68
N LEU A 149 -9.47 -9.39 -7.73
CA LEU A 149 -8.23 -10.17 -7.92
C LEU A 149 -8.42 -11.30 -8.94
N GLU A 150 -9.64 -11.79 -9.11
CA GLU A 150 -9.93 -12.90 -10.02
C GLU A 150 -9.90 -12.45 -11.48
N SER A 151 -10.52 -11.30 -11.78
CA SER A 151 -10.47 -10.71 -13.13
C SER A 151 -9.04 -10.31 -13.50
N ALA A 152 -8.29 -9.72 -12.56
CA ALA A 152 -6.88 -9.37 -12.76
C ALA A 152 -6.02 -10.59 -13.12
N LYS A 153 -6.24 -11.74 -12.47
CA LYS A 153 -5.54 -13.00 -12.80
C LYS A 153 -5.90 -13.50 -14.20
N ARG A 154 -7.18 -13.43 -14.59
CA ARG A 154 -7.63 -13.85 -15.94
C ARG A 154 -6.97 -13.00 -17.01
N VAL A 155 -6.97 -11.67 -16.85
CA VAL A 155 -6.32 -10.75 -17.79
C VAL A 155 -4.80 -10.95 -17.80
N THR A 156 -4.16 -11.09 -16.62
CA THR A 156 -2.72 -11.37 -16.52
C THR A 156 -2.31 -12.66 -17.22
N SER A 157 -3.16 -13.70 -17.17
CA SER A 157 -2.90 -14.95 -17.87
C SER A 157 -2.84 -14.76 -19.40
N LEU A 158 -3.66 -13.86 -19.95
CA LEU A 158 -3.62 -13.50 -21.38
C LEU A 158 -2.32 -12.76 -21.73
N ILE A 159 -1.89 -11.83 -20.87
CA ILE A 159 -0.62 -11.10 -21.02
C ILE A 159 0.56 -12.09 -21.07
N VAL A 160 0.65 -12.98 -20.09
CA VAL A 160 1.70 -14.02 -20.01
C VAL A 160 1.69 -14.91 -21.25
N ALA A 161 0.50 -15.31 -21.73
CA ALA A 161 0.32 -16.10 -22.95
C ALA A 161 0.70 -15.35 -24.25
N GLY A 162 0.93 -14.03 -24.21
CA GLY A 162 1.28 -13.23 -25.38
C GLY A 162 0.10 -12.79 -26.23
N GLU A 163 -1.11 -12.91 -25.70
CA GLU A 163 -2.30 -12.32 -26.32
C GLU A 163 -2.25 -10.79 -26.23
N ARG A 164 -2.85 -10.11 -27.21
CA ARG A 164 -2.97 -8.65 -27.18
C ARG A 164 -3.98 -8.23 -26.12
N VAL A 165 -3.48 -7.63 -25.05
CA VAL A 165 -4.27 -6.97 -24.00
C VAL A 165 -4.06 -5.47 -24.11
N GLU A 166 -5.14 -4.70 -24.18
CA GLU A 166 -5.11 -3.25 -24.27
C GLU A 166 -5.55 -2.65 -22.94
N LEU A 167 -4.72 -1.79 -22.35
CA LEU A 167 -5.17 -0.84 -21.34
C LEU A 167 -5.86 0.30 -22.08
N LYS A 168 -7.19 0.31 -22.08
CA LYS A 168 -7.95 1.41 -22.70
C LYS A 168 -8.15 2.53 -21.69
N VAL A 169 -7.34 3.58 -21.84
CA VAL A 169 -7.59 4.92 -21.28
C VAL A 169 -8.22 5.77 -22.41
N PRO A 170 -9.30 6.53 -22.18
CA PRO A 170 -9.98 7.23 -23.28
C PRO A 170 -9.14 8.40 -23.81
N GLU A 171 -8.48 8.24 -24.96
CA GLU A 171 -7.71 9.33 -25.60
C GLU A 171 -8.58 10.28 -26.45
N ASN A 172 -9.78 9.86 -26.87
CA ASN A 172 -10.60 10.64 -27.82
C ASN A 172 -11.90 11.23 -27.22
N ILE A 173 -12.20 10.98 -25.93
CA ILE A 173 -13.45 11.40 -25.27
C ILE A 173 -13.22 11.91 -23.82
N GLY A 174 -12.06 12.51 -23.52
CA GLY A 174 -11.97 13.45 -22.39
C GLY A 174 -11.40 12.94 -21.05
N GLY A 175 -10.20 12.36 -21.05
CA GLY A 175 -9.34 12.31 -19.85
C GLY A 175 -9.36 11.01 -19.05
N PRO A 176 -8.59 10.94 -17.94
CA PRO A 176 -8.55 9.77 -17.07
C PRO A 176 -9.91 9.55 -16.37
N ASN A 177 -10.25 8.28 -16.05
CA ASN A 177 -11.45 7.86 -15.31
C ASN A 177 -12.82 7.96 -16.04
N PRO A 178 -13.07 7.14 -17.09
CA PRO A 178 -14.35 7.12 -17.79
C PRO A 178 -15.49 6.48 -16.99
N ALA A 179 -16.72 6.98 -17.19
CA ALA A 179 -17.95 6.34 -16.70
C ALA A 179 -18.36 5.07 -17.47
N GLY A 180 -17.76 4.80 -18.64
CA GLY A 180 -18.09 3.63 -19.44
C GLY A 180 -17.07 3.32 -20.54
N VAL A 181 -17.04 2.06 -21.01
CA VAL A 181 -16.12 1.58 -22.06
C VAL A 181 -16.89 0.82 -23.13
N VAL A 182 -16.63 1.13 -24.40
CA VAL A 182 -17.13 0.35 -25.56
C VAL A 182 -16.03 -0.62 -26.01
N VAL A 183 -16.34 -1.92 -25.98
CA VAL A 183 -15.41 -2.98 -26.40
C VAL A 183 -15.89 -3.60 -27.71
N VAL A 184 -15.08 -3.47 -28.77
CA VAL A 184 -15.31 -4.11 -30.07
C VAL A 184 -14.43 -5.35 -30.15
N SER A 185 -15.03 -6.54 -30.21
CA SER A 185 -14.31 -7.81 -30.25
C SER A 185 -15.13 -8.89 -30.96
N ASN A 186 -14.45 -9.78 -31.70
CA ASN A 186 -15.05 -10.99 -32.28
C ASN A 186 -14.90 -12.22 -31.36
N ARG A 187 -14.43 -12.04 -30.11
CA ARG A 187 -14.27 -13.11 -29.12
C ARG A 187 -15.61 -13.37 -28.41
N LYS A 188 -15.89 -14.65 -28.10
CA LYS A 188 -17.12 -15.07 -27.39
C LYS A 188 -17.19 -14.55 -25.94
N THR A 189 -16.04 -14.45 -25.29
CA THR A 189 -15.88 -13.87 -23.96
C THR A 189 -14.76 -12.83 -24.03
N VAL A 190 -14.97 -11.69 -23.37
CA VAL A 190 -13.96 -10.63 -23.23
C VAL A 190 -13.74 -10.42 -21.74
N GLU A 191 -12.52 -10.66 -21.27
CA GLU A 191 -12.13 -10.40 -19.89
C GLU A 191 -11.87 -8.90 -19.69
N ILE A 192 -12.46 -8.32 -18.64
CA ILE A 192 -12.33 -6.91 -18.30
C ILE A 192 -11.90 -6.83 -16.84
N SER A 193 -10.96 -5.93 -16.54
CA SER A 193 -10.52 -5.62 -15.18
C SER A 193 -10.52 -4.11 -14.98
N GLN A 194 -11.20 -3.62 -13.95
CA GLN A 194 -11.20 -2.21 -13.56
C GLN A 194 -10.12 -1.95 -12.50
N ILE A 195 -9.30 -0.93 -12.75
CA ILE A 195 -8.34 -0.37 -11.79
C ILE A 195 -8.97 0.91 -11.21
N ILE A 196 -9.06 1.00 -9.89
CA ILE A 196 -9.69 2.10 -9.17
C ILE A 196 -8.58 2.91 -8.47
N PRO A 197 -8.26 4.13 -8.92
CA PRO A 197 -7.23 4.95 -8.29
C PRO A 197 -7.63 5.33 -6.87
N GLU A 198 -6.69 5.27 -5.93
CA GLU A 198 -6.90 5.77 -4.56
C GLU A 198 -6.50 7.25 -4.49
N ASN A 199 -7.33 8.11 -5.07
CA ASN A 199 -7.06 9.54 -5.23
C ASN A 199 -8.13 10.46 -4.63
N ILE A 200 -9.11 9.92 -3.89
CA ILE A 200 -10.17 10.71 -3.25
C ILE A 200 -9.81 10.98 -1.78
N VAL A 201 -9.75 12.25 -1.41
CA VAL A 201 -9.59 12.70 -0.02
C VAL A 201 -10.93 13.21 0.50
N VAL A 202 -11.38 12.64 1.62
CA VAL A 202 -12.68 12.97 2.20
C VAL A 202 -12.49 13.82 3.44
N GLY A 203 -12.91 15.08 3.36
CA GLY A 203 -12.97 15.99 4.50
C GLY A 203 -14.28 15.81 5.26
N ILE A 204 -14.21 15.63 6.59
CA ILE A 204 -15.38 15.35 7.41
C ILE A 204 -15.46 16.34 8.58
N GLY A 205 -16.61 16.99 8.71
CA GLY A 205 -16.97 17.78 9.87
C GLY A 205 -18.32 17.35 10.44
N CYS A 206 -18.35 16.78 11.65
CA CYS A 206 -19.58 16.39 12.33
C CYS A 206 -19.83 17.18 13.63
N ARG A 207 -20.96 16.94 14.32
CA ARG A 207 -21.17 17.37 15.71
C ARG A 207 -20.42 16.42 16.66
N ARG A 208 -20.22 16.81 17.92
CA ARG A 208 -19.70 15.89 18.94
C ARG A 208 -20.65 14.69 19.12
N ASP A 209 -20.04 13.54 19.40
CA ASP A 209 -20.72 12.26 19.62
C ASP A 209 -21.59 11.81 18.43
N THR A 210 -21.19 12.19 17.20
CA THR A 210 -21.95 11.76 16.01
C THR A 210 -21.69 10.28 15.75
N PRO A 211 -22.71 9.42 15.68
CA PRO A 211 -22.52 7.99 15.45
C PRO A 211 -21.85 7.70 14.10
N CYS A 212 -20.90 6.75 14.07
CA CYS A 212 -20.23 6.32 12.83
C CYS A 212 -21.22 5.98 11.72
N ARG A 213 -22.36 5.36 12.08
CA ARG A 213 -23.43 5.02 11.15
C ARG A 213 -23.94 6.24 10.37
N GLU A 214 -24.18 7.37 11.03
CA GLU A 214 -24.69 8.57 10.35
C GLU A 214 -23.66 9.18 9.40
N ILE A 215 -22.38 9.13 9.80
CA ILE A 215 -21.26 9.60 8.97
C ILE A 215 -21.13 8.71 7.73
N MET A 216 -21.17 7.38 7.91
CA MET A 216 -21.11 6.40 6.83
C MET A 216 -22.31 6.50 5.88
N GLU A 217 -23.53 6.69 6.40
CA GLU A 217 -24.73 6.88 5.57
C GLU A 217 -24.61 8.15 4.71
N THR A 218 -24.17 9.27 5.31
CA THR A 218 -23.94 10.51 4.57
C THR A 218 -22.83 10.36 3.53
N LEU A 219 -21.76 9.63 3.87
CA LEU A 219 -20.65 9.37 2.95
C LEU A 219 -21.08 8.53 1.75
N LYS A 220 -21.87 7.47 1.99
CA LYS A 220 -22.40 6.63 0.92
C LYS A 220 -23.30 7.42 -0.02
N GLU A 221 -24.21 8.23 0.51
CA GLU A 221 -25.07 9.09 -0.31
C GLU A 221 -24.27 10.06 -1.18
N VAL A 222 -23.21 10.67 -0.62
CA VAL A 222 -22.31 11.53 -1.38
C VAL A 222 -21.59 10.75 -2.49
N PHE A 223 -21.07 9.56 -2.18
CA PHE A 223 -20.36 8.74 -3.15
C PHE A 223 -21.29 8.23 -4.26
N ASP A 224 -22.47 7.76 -3.91
CA ASP A 224 -23.50 7.31 -4.86
C ASP A 224 -23.96 8.48 -5.75
N GLY A 225 -24.12 9.68 -5.17
CA GLY A 225 -24.49 10.89 -5.92
C GLY A 225 -23.41 11.41 -6.86
N LEU A 226 -22.14 11.09 -6.60
CA LEU A 226 -20.99 11.45 -7.45
C LEU A 226 -20.51 10.30 -8.34
N ASP A 227 -21.19 9.14 -8.32
CA ASP A 227 -20.77 7.91 -9.00
C ASP A 227 -19.33 7.47 -8.66
N LEU A 228 -18.97 7.61 -7.38
CA LEU A 228 -17.64 7.27 -6.87
C LEU A 228 -17.63 5.90 -6.20
N HIS A 229 -16.59 5.12 -6.48
CA HIS A 229 -16.37 3.84 -5.82
C HIS A 229 -15.67 4.03 -4.46
N MET A 230 -16.19 3.48 -3.35
CA MET A 230 -15.62 3.67 -2.00
C MET A 230 -14.12 3.30 -1.87
N LYS A 231 -13.65 2.32 -2.67
CA LYS A 231 -12.22 1.96 -2.78
C LYS A 231 -11.32 3.10 -3.26
N SER A 232 -11.84 4.15 -3.90
CA SER A 232 -11.05 5.30 -4.36
C SER A 232 -10.65 6.26 -3.24
N VAL A 233 -11.23 6.11 -2.04
CA VAL A 233 -10.83 6.88 -0.85
C VAL A 233 -9.36 6.60 -0.56
N ARG A 234 -8.50 7.61 -0.61
CA ARG A 234 -7.10 7.56 -0.19
C ARG A 234 -6.99 7.72 1.32
N LEU A 235 -7.60 8.77 1.87
CA LEU A 235 -7.59 9.09 3.30
C LEU A 235 -8.82 9.93 3.69
N LEU A 236 -9.06 9.97 5.00
CA LEU A 236 -10.06 10.83 5.64
C LEU A 236 -9.36 12.00 6.32
N ALA A 237 -10.00 13.15 6.41
CA ALA A 237 -9.44 14.34 7.04
C ALA A 237 -10.44 15.05 7.95
N THR A 238 -9.99 15.52 9.11
CA THR A 238 -10.78 16.38 10.00
C THR A 238 -9.88 17.37 10.76
N VAL A 239 -10.47 18.19 11.62
CA VAL A 239 -9.78 19.20 12.43
C VAL A 239 -9.34 18.64 13.80
N ASP A 240 -8.28 19.18 14.37
CA ASP A 240 -7.69 18.83 15.68
C ASP A 240 -8.70 18.56 16.81
N ILE A 241 -9.72 19.41 16.97
CA ILE A 241 -10.72 19.28 18.03
C ILE A 241 -11.60 18.04 17.87
N LYS A 242 -11.50 17.32 16.75
CA LYS A 242 -12.23 16.09 16.44
C LYS A 242 -11.32 14.86 16.37
N ALA A 243 -10.07 14.98 16.80
CA ALA A 243 -9.14 13.86 16.81
C ALA A 243 -9.62 12.67 17.66
N ASP A 244 -10.38 12.94 18.72
CA ASP A 244 -10.96 11.96 19.64
C ASP A 244 -12.41 11.57 19.30
N GLU A 245 -12.93 11.99 18.15
CA GLU A 245 -14.31 11.71 17.76
C GLU A 245 -14.48 10.23 17.39
N LYS A 246 -15.12 9.47 18.29
CA LYS A 246 -15.28 8.01 18.16
C LYS A 246 -15.88 7.58 16.82
N GLY A 247 -16.87 8.33 16.32
CA GLY A 247 -17.51 8.02 15.04
C GLY A 247 -16.56 8.11 13.84
N LEU A 248 -15.56 9.01 13.88
CA LEU A 248 -14.56 9.15 12.81
C LEU A 248 -13.47 8.09 12.91
N LEU A 249 -13.06 7.75 14.15
CA LEU A 249 -12.09 6.67 14.39
C LEU A 249 -12.65 5.32 13.93
N GLU A 250 -13.90 5.02 14.29
CA GLU A 250 -14.58 3.79 13.84
C GLU A 250 -14.72 3.76 12.31
N LEU A 251 -15.04 4.90 11.67
CA LEU A 251 -15.12 5.00 10.21
C LEU A 251 -13.76 4.71 9.54
N SER A 252 -12.68 5.24 10.10
CA SER A 252 -11.30 5.01 9.66
C SER A 252 -10.94 3.52 9.72
N GLU A 253 -11.31 2.84 10.81
CA GLU A 253 -11.10 1.39 10.96
C GLU A 253 -11.92 0.57 9.96
N ILE A 254 -13.21 0.91 9.76
CA ILE A 254 -14.10 0.20 8.81
C ILE A 254 -13.57 0.32 7.38
N LEU A 255 -13.16 1.54 6.97
CA LEU A 255 -12.64 1.77 5.62
C LEU A 255 -11.19 1.29 5.46
N LYS A 256 -10.48 1.05 6.57
CA LYS A 256 -9.03 0.80 6.61
C LYS A 256 -8.27 1.93 5.94
N LYS A 257 -8.58 3.16 6.34
CA LYS A 257 -8.05 4.40 5.77
C LYS A 257 -7.59 5.34 6.87
N ASP A 258 -6.45 5.97 6.66
CA ASP A 258 -5.89 6.90 7.64
C ASP A 258 -6.83 8.09 7.86
N LEU A 259 -7.01 8.48 9.11
CA LEU A 259 -7.67 9.73 9.50
C LEU A 259 -6.60 10.76 9.82
N VAL A 260 -6.41 11.71 8.90
CA VAL A 260 -5.48 12.83 9.07
C VAL A 260 -6.15 13.93 9.88
N ILE A 261 -5.48 14.34 10.95
CA ILE A 261 -5.92 15.41 11.82
C ILE A 261 -5.17 16.69 11.45
N VAL A 262 -5.90 17.69 10.99
CA VAL A 262 -5.34 18.98 10.55
C VAL A 262 -5.48 20.02 11.64
N ALA A 263 -4.40 20.77 11.90
CA ALA A 263 -4.40 21.79 12.93
C ALA A 263 -5.19 23.03 12.51
N ARG A 264 -5.85 23.70 13.46
CA ARG A 264 -6.70 24.87 13.18
C ARG A 264 -5.93 26.05 12.59
N ASP A 265 -4.69 26.25 12.99
CA ASP A 265 -3.82 27.30 12.46
C ASP A 265 -3.46 27.06 10.99
N GLU A 266 -3.37 25.80 10.56
CA GLU A 266 -3.21 25.47 9.14
C GLU A 266 -4.48 25.73 8.34
N ILE A 267 -5.64 25.34 8.89
CA ILE A 267 -6.94 25.64 8.28
C ILE A 267 -7.15 27.16 8.14
N ALA A 268 -6.81 27.94 9.17
CA ALA A 268 -6.96 29.40 9.16
C ALA A 268 -6.18 30.09 8.02
N LYS A 269 -5.08 29.49 7.53
CA LYS A 269 -4.30 30.05 6.41
C LYS A 269 -5.04 30.00 5.08
N ILE A 270 -6.00 29.09 4.92
CA ILE A 270 -6.69 28.84 3.64
C ILE A 270 -8.21 28.96 3.74
N GLU A 271 -8.78 29.14 4.94
CA GLU A 271 -10.23 29.13 5.15
C GLU A 271 -10.98 30.19 4.33
N GLU A 272 -10.33 31.31 3.98
CA GLU A 272 -10.90 32.39 3.17
C GLU A 272 -11.22 31.96 1.74
N ARG A 273 -10.62 30.86 1.25
CA ARG A 273 -10.92 30.28 -0.06
C ARG A 273 -12.24 29.51 -0.09
N PHE A 274 -12.88 29.30 1.07
CA PHE A 274 -14.04 28.44 1.23
C PHE A 274 -15.24 29.18 1.81
N GLU A 275 -16.42 28.59 1.65
CA GLU A 275 -17.64 29.08 2.28
C GLU A 275 -17.59 28.88 3.80
N THR A 276 -17.45 29.99 4.54
CA THR A 276 -17.33 29.98 6.00
C THR A 276 -18.68 30.03 6.73
N SER A 277 -18.70 29.58 7.98
CA SER A 277 -19.85 29.60 8.87
C SER A 277 -19.52 30.26 10.19
N GLU A 278 -20.28 31.30 10.58
CA GLU A 278 -20.12 31.96 11.87
C GLU A 278 -20.29 31.02 13.06
N PHE A 279 -21.20 30.05 12.96
CA PHE A 279 -21.41 29.05 14.02
C PHE A 279 -20.16 28.18 14.21
N VAL A 280 -19.53 27.76 13.10
CA VAL A 280 -18.30 26.95 13.13
C VAL A 280 -17.15 27.78 13.67
N ARG A 281 -17.04 29.05 13.25
CA ARG A 281 -16.01 29.99 13.74
C ARG A 281 -16.12 30.21 15.25
N LYS A 282 -17.33 30.41 15.77
CA LYS A 282 -17.55 30.56 17.23
C LYS A 282 -17.22 29.30 18.02
N THR A 283 -17.45 28.12 17.44
CA THR A 283 -17.30 26.84 18.15
C THR A 283 -15.88 26.28 18.08
N ILE A 284 -15.25 26.39 16.91
CA ILE A 284 -13.99 25.71 16.58
C ILE A 284 -12.83 26.71 16.47
N GLY A 285 -13.12 27.98 16.16
CA GLY A 285 -12.12 29.02 15.93
C GLY A 285 -11.81 29.27 14.45
N VAL A 286 -12.32 28.42 13.54
CA VAL A 286 -12.22 28.56 12.08
C VAL A 286 -13.60 28.45 11.43
N GLY A 287 -13.80 29.14 10.31
CA GLY A 287 -15.08 29.25 9.61
C GLY A 287 -15.43 28.06 8.73
N ALA A 288 -14.46 27.28 8.28
CA ALA A 288 -14.64 26.08 7.49
C ALA A 288 -13.75 24.95 8.03
N VAL A 289 -14.20 23.70 7.91
CA VAL A 289 -13.49 22.54 8.44
C VAL A 289 -13.31 21.46 7.39
N SER A 290 -14.39 20.89 6.85
CA SER A 290 -14.31 19.71 5.99
C SER A 290 -13.47 19.95 4.74
N ALA A 291 -13.79 20.99 3.96
CA ALA A 291 -13.06 21.31 2.72
C ALA A 291 -11.58 21.67 2.96
N PRO A 292 -11.22 22.63 3.82
CA PRO A 292 -9.81 22.96 4.05
C PRO A 292 -9.03 21.80 4.64
N ALA A 293 -9.63 20.98 5.52
CA ALA A 293 -8.98 19.79 6.04
C ALA A 293 -8.67 18.77 4.92
N ALA A 294 -9.59 18.57 3.97
CA ALA A 294 -9.34 17.69 2.83
C ALA A 294 -8.18 18.17 1.95
N GLU A 295 -8.14 19.45 1.61
CA GLU A 295 -7.09 20.01 0.76
C GLU A 295 -5.71 19.98 1.44
N ILE A 296 -5.64 20.34 2.72
CA ILE A 296 -4.37 20.29 3.49
C ILE A 296 -3.88 18.86 3.64
N ALA A 297 -4.77 17.92 4.00
CA ALA A 297 -4.42 16.52 4.20
C ALA A 297 -4.02 15.82 2.89
N SER A 298 -4.55 16.26 1.75
CA SER A 298 -4.13 15.78 0.43
C SER A 298 -2.64 16.02 0.20
N GLY A 299 -2.21 17.29 0.32
CA GLY A 299 -0.84 17.70 0.02
C GLY A 299 -0.44 17.52 -1.46
N ARG A 300 -1.40 17.26 -2.35
CA ARG A 300 -1.22 17.04 -3.80
C ARG A 300 -2.13 17.95 -4.61
N ALA A 301 -1.75 18.20 -5.86
CA ALA A 301 -2.59 18.91 -6.82
C ALA A 301 -3.89 18.12 -7.10
N GLY A 302 -4.96 18.86 -7.34
CA GLY A 302 -6.31 18.31 -7.44
C GLY A 302 -7.39 19.39 -7.41
N SER A 303 -8.65 18.96 -7.38
CA SER A 303 -9.81 19.83 -7.35
C SER A 303 -10.95 19.24 -6.51
N PHE A 304 -11.89 20.08 -6.06
CA PHE A 304 -13.07 19.61 -5.35
C PHE A 304 -14.11 19.08 -6.34
N LEU A 305 -14.51 17.82 -6.15
CA LEU A 305 -15.74 17.29 -6.77
C LEU A 305 -16.98 17.76 -6.01
N LEU A 306 -16.82 18.00 -4.71
CA LEU A 306 -17.86 18.50 -3.84
C LEU A 306 -17.23 19.26 -2.67
N GLU A 307 -17.37 20.58 -2.67
CA GLU A 307 -16.82 21.39 -1.58
C GLU A 307 -17.58 21.21 -0.27
N LYS A 308 -18.90 20.99 -0.30
CA LYS A 308 -19.71 20.94 0.92
C LYS A 308 -21.05 20.25 0.70
N HIS A 309 -21.29 19.18 1.43
CA HIS A 309 -22.60 18.56 1.58
C HIS A 309 -22.92 18.36 3.04
N LYS A 310 -24.05 18.89 3.51
CA LYS A 310 -24.42 18.89 4.92
C LYS A 310 -25.73 18.15 5.14
N LYS A 311 -25.71 17.12 5.99
CA LYS A 311 -26.89 16.34 6.37
C LYS A 311 -26.78 15.89 7.82
N ASN A 312 -27.85 16.04 8.61
CA ASN A 312 -27.93 15.59 10.01
C ASN A 312 -26.79 16.08 10.94
N GLY A 313 -26.15 17.20 10.62
CA GLY A 313 -25.00 17.70 11.40
C GLY A 313 -23.65 17.12 11.01
N VAL A 314 -23.61 16.24 10.00
CA VAL A 314 -22.42 15.82 9.26
C VAL A 314 -22.23 16.72 8.04
N THR A 315 -20.99 17.10 7.77
CA THR A 315 -20.55 17.85 6.60
C THR A 315 -19.44 17.07 5.92
N ILE A 316 -19.61 16.77 4.64
CA ILE A 316 -18.64 16.04 3.82
C ILE A 316 -18.15 16.95 2.70
N SER A 317 -16.86 16.86 2.42
CA SER A 317 -16.18 17.47 1.29
C SER A 317 -15.37 16.39 0.58
N VAL A 318 -15.35 16.41 -0.75
CA VAL A 318 -14.67 15.43 -1.60
C VAL A 318 -13.67 16.16 -2.48
N TYR A 319 -12.38 15.94 -2.19
CA TYR A 319 -11.26 16.45 -2.97
C TYR A 319 -10.66 15.32 -3.81
N GLN A 320 -10.49 15.53 -5.10
CA GLN A 320 -9.89 14.57 -6.03
C GLN A 320 -8.49 15.02 -6.40
N GLU A 321 -7.52 14.17 -6.11
CA GLU A 321 -6.13 14.35 -6.52
C GLU A 321 -5.96 13.99 -7.99
N GLU A 322 -5.06 14.70 -8.67
CA GLU A 322 -4.62 14.33 -10.01
C GLU A 322 -3.88 12.98 -9.96
N THR A 323 -4.29 12.03 -10.79
CA THR A 323 -3.60 10.75 -10.96
C THR A 323 -2.36 10.95 -11.82
N ARG A 324 -1.22 10.43 -11.38
CA ARG A 324 0.02 10.41 -12.16
C ARG A 324 -0.04 9.44 -13.34
#